data_AF-A0A402AF19-F1
#
_entry.id   AF-A0A402AF19-F1
#
_cell.length_a   1.000
_cell.length_b   1.000
_cell.length_c   1.000
_cell.angle_alpha   90.00
_cell.angle_beta   90.00
_cell.angle_gamma   90.00
#
_symmetry.space_group_name_H-M   'P 1'
#
loop_
_entity.id
_entity.type
_entity.pdbx_description
1 polymer ?
#
loop_
_entity_poly.entity_id
_entity_poly.type
_entity_poly.pdbx_seq_one_letter_code
_entity_poly.pdbx_strand_id
1 'polypeptide(L)'
;MQWNAGSNSQEWYAYDNGGERTLRRSTTSAGTTLTVYAFGLEEHTYNSTGTATGATYYYTLGGHLLGKTDGTNTQFYLTDSLGSVVETFTNTANAATVLGNQTYGPWQPALLPGSHGHG
;
A
#
# COMPACT_ATOMS: atom_id res chain seq x y z
N MET A 1 4.09 18.51 0.37
CA MET A 1 4.64 18.37 -1.01
C MET A 1 3.50 18.23 -2.00
N GLN A 2 3.60 18.79 -3.20
CA GLN A 2 2.56 18.76 -4.24
C GLN A 2 3.08 18.02 -5.48
N TRP A 3 2.28 17.11 -6.02
CA TRP A 3 2.48 16.57 -7.36
C TRP A 3 1.22 16.81 -8.20
N ASN A 4 1.38 17.44 -9.37
CA ASN A 4 0.28 17.74 -10.31
C ASN A 4 0.57 17.09 -11.67
N ALA A 5 -0.35 16.27 -12.17
CA ALA A 5 -0.32 15.77 -13.55
C ALA A 5 -1.41 16.37 -14.46
N GLY A 6 -2.06 17.46 -14.03
CA GLY A 6 -3.12 18.15 -14.77
C GLY A 6 -4.37 18.39 -13.93
N SER A 7 -5.36 19.08 -14.52
CA SER A 7 -6.58 19.57 -13.85
C SER A 7 -7.40 18.51 -13.10
N ASN A 8 -7.31 17.24 -13.51
CA ASN A 8 -8.23 16.18 -13.04
C ASN A 8 -7.55 15.07 -12.24
N SER A 9 -6.22 15.15 -12.00
CA SER A 9 -5.49 14.18 -11.19
C SER A 9 -4.39 14.86 -10.39
N GLN A 10 -4.58 14.97 -9.08
CA GLN A 10 -3.66 15.66 -8.17
C GLN A 10 -3.46 14.86 -6.89
N GLU A 11 -2.24 14.92 -6.36
CA GLU A 11 -1.91 14.38 -5.05
C GLU A 11 -1.20 15.40 -4.16
N TRP A 12 -1.62 15.43 -2.89
CA TRP A 12 -1.08 16.32 -1.88
C TRP A 12 -0.69 15.51 -0.65
N TYR A 13 0.45 15.87 -0.06
CA TYR A 13 1.03 15.14 1.06
C TYR A 13 1.31 16.09 2.22
N ALA A 14 0.87 15.68 3.42
CA ALA A 14 1.21 16.31 4.70
C ALA A 14 2.12 15.39 5.51
N TYR A 15 2.99 16.02 6.31
CA TYR A 15 4.02 15.36 7.10
C TYR A 15 4.02 15.94 8.51
N ASP A 16 4.43 15.14 9.49
CA ASP A 16 4.67 15.62 10.85
C ASP A 16 6.05 16.32 10.98
N ASN A 17 6.39 16.74 12.21
CA ASN A 17 7.67 17.40 12.49
C ASN A 17 8.89 16.45 12.40
N GLY A 18 8.66 15.14 12.37
CA GLY A 18 9.69 14.12 12.12
C GLY A 18 9.92 13.86 10.63
N GLY A 19 9.09 14.44 9.76
CA GLY A 19 9.12 14.20 8.32
C GLY A 19 8.38 12.93 7.90
N GLU A 20 7.62 12.31 8.80
CA GLU A 20 6.82 11.13 8.46
C GLU A 20 5.50 11.56 7.81
N ARG A 21 5.05 10.83 6.78
CA ARG A 21 3.82 11.19 6.06
C ARG A 21 2.61 10.87 6.93
N THR A 22 1.76 11.85 7.17
CA THR A 22 0.55 11.70 8.00
C THR A 22 -0.74 11.74 7.19
N LEU A 23 -0.72 12.36 6.01
CA LEU A 23 -1.90 12.42 5.13
C LEU A 23 -1.51 12.44 3.66
N ARG A 24 -2.30 11.74 2.85
CA ARG A 24 -2.38 11.92 1.40
C ARG A 24 -3.79 12.33 1.01
N ARG A 25 -3.93 13.39 0.23
CA ARG A 25 -5.16 13.72 -0.49
C ARG A 25 -4.97 13.41 -1.96
N SER A 26 -5.82 12.56 -2.52
CA SER A 26 -5.84 12.22 -3.95
C SER A 26 -7.13 12.72 -4.56
N THR A 27 -7.06 13.50 -5.64
CA THR A 27 -8.21 13.98 -6.39
C THR A 27 -8.12 13.41 -7.80
N THR A 28 -9.17 12.72 -8.22
CA THR A 28 -9.34 12.18 -9.58
C THR A 28 -10.67 12.68 -10.17
N SER A 29 -11.01 12.28 -11.40
CA SER A 29 -12.35 12.50 -11.97
C SER A 29 -13.47 11.82 -11.17
N ALA A 30 -13.16 10.78 -10.38
CA ALA A 30 -14.13 10.10 -9.52
C ALA A 30 -14.37 10.82 -8.18
N GLY A 31 -13.56 11.85 -7.86
CA GLY A 31 -13.67 12.62 -6.63
C GLY A 31 -12.37 12.68 -5.82
N THR A 32 -12.48 13.15 -4.58
CA THR A 32 -11.35 13.29 -3.66
C THR A 32 -11.41 12.27 -2.53
N THR A 33 -10.28 11.60 -2.30
CA THR A 33 -10.05 10.70 -1.17
C THR A 33 -8.95 11.26 -0.28
N LEU A 34 -9.16 11.19 1.03
CA LEU A 34 -8.18 11.47 2.06
C LEU A 34 -7.73 10.14 2.67
N THR A 35 -6.43 9.87 2.69
CA THR A 35 -5.82 8.75 3.40
C THR A 35 -4.99 9.31 4.55
N VAL A 36 -5.34 8.95 5.79
CA VAL A 36 -4.57 9.27 6.99
C VAL A 36 -3.69 8.08 7.34
N TYR A 37 -2.42 8.34 7.64
CA TYR A 37 -1.45 7.32 8.04
C TYR A 37 -1.24 7.42 9.55
N ALA A 38 -1.92 6.55 10.32
CA ALA A 38 -1.82 6.57 11.77
C ALA A 38 -0.72 5.61 12.23
N PHE A 39 0.19 6.14 13.04
CA PHE A 39 1.27 5.38 13.72
C PHE A 39 2.16 4.53 12.79
N GLY A 40 2.18 4.82 11.48
CA GLY A 40 2.96 4.07 10.48
C GLY A 40 2.45 2.65 10.18
N LEU A 41 1.37 2.21 10.81
CA LEU A 41 0.83 0.84 10.69
C LEU A 41 -0.64 0.80 10.31
N GLU A 42 -1.28 1.95 10.14
CA GLU A 42 -2.68 2.03 9.78
C GLU A 42 -2.92 3.06 8.68
N GLU A 43 -3.86 2.75 7.80
CA GLU A 43 -4.42 3.67 6.82
C GLU A 43 -5.92 3.82 7.06
N HIS A 44 -6.38 5.06 7.20
CA HIS A 44 -7.79 5.40 7.32
C HIS A 44 -8.20 6.25 6.12
N THR A 45 -9.23 5.81 5.40
CA THR A 45 -9.71 6.49 4.20
C THR A 45 -11.00 7.23 4.47
N TYR A 46 -11.10 8.43 3.92
CA TYR A 46 -12.27 9.28 3.99
C TYR A 46 -12.56 9.89 2.62
N ASN A 47 -13.82 10.19 2.36
CA ASN A 47 -14.22 10.98 1.20
C ASN A 47 -13.96 12.48 1.44
N SER A 48 -14.31 13.32 0.45
CA SER A 48 -14.14 14.77 0.51
C SER A 48 -14.89 15.48 1.64
N THR A 49 -15.94 14.85 2.19
CA THR A 49 -16.73 15.39 3.31
C THR A 49 -16.27 14.89 4.67
N GLY A 50 -15.18 14.10 4.73
CA GLY A 50 -14.65 13.53 5.96
C GLY A 50 -15.42 12.31 6.47
N THR A 51 -16.27 11.70 5.64
CA THR A 51 -16.94 10.44 5.98
C THR A 51 -15.97 9.28 5.78
N ALA A 52 -15.85 8.41 6.78
CA ALA A 52 -14.99 7.22 6.72
C ALA A 52 -15.49 6.24 5.65
N THR A 53 -14.57 5.75 4.83
CA THR A 53 -14.84 4.81 3.73
C THR A 53 -14.14 3.47 3.89
N GLY A 54 -13.17 3.36 4.80
CA GLY A 54 -12.47 2.12 5.08
C GLY A 54 -11.20 2.33 5.89
N ALA A 55 -10.70 1.26 6.47
CA ALA A 55 -9.45 1.22 7.21
C ALA A 55 -8.61 0.02 6.77
N THR A 56 -7.30 0.11 6.93
CA THR A 56 -6.37 -1.00 6.72
C THR A 56 -5.33 -0.98 7.82
N TYR A 57 -5.08 -2.15 8.41
CA TYR A 57 -4.16 -2.36 9.51
C TYR A 57 -3.05 -3.29 9.06
N TYR A 58 -1.81 -2.89 9.30
CA TYR A 58 -0.62 -3.62 8.91
C TYR A 58 0.06 -4.26 10.11
N TYR A 59 0.62 -5.45 9.89
CA TYR A 59 1.36 -6.19 10.90
C TYR A 59 2.80 -6.35 10.46
N THR A 60 3.74 -6.07 11.35
CA THR A 60 5.17 -6.21 11.10
C THR A 60 5.85 -7.04 12.18
N LEU A 61 6.94 -7.70 11.81
CA LEU A 61 7.83 -8.38 12.76
C LEU A 61 9.27 -8.18 12.30
N GLY A 62 10.13 -7.70 13.19
CA GLY A 62 11.54 -7.42 12.86
C GLY A 62 11.73 -6.40 11.74
N GLY A 63 10.77 -5.49 11.52
CA GLY A 63 10.80 -4.51 10.42
C GLY A 63 10.28 -5.03 9.08
N HIS A 64 9.87 -6.29 9.00
CA HIS A 64 9.29 -6.89 7.80
C HIS A 64 7.76 -6.94 7.89
N LEU A 65 7.07 -6.69 6.78
CA LEU A 65 5.62 -6.76 6.69
C LEU A 65 5.14 -8.22 6.68
N LEU A 66 4.25 -8.57 7.59
CA LEU A 66 3.69 -9.93 7.70
C LEU A 66 2.33 -10.08 7.05
N GLY A 67 1.56 -8.99 7.00
CA GLY A 67 0.19 -9.04 6.52
C GLY A 67 -0.56 -7.75 6.73
N LYS A 68 -1.81 -7.76 6.29
CA LYS A 68 -2.77 -6.69 6.57
C LYS A 68 -4.18 -7.22 6.75
N THR A 69 -5.03 -6.43 7.38
CA THR A 69 -6.48 -6.61 7.35
C THR A 69 -7.21 -5.31 7.07
N ASP A 70 -8.33 -5.38 6.36
CA ASP A 70 -9.28 -4.27 6.19
C ASP A 70 -10.51 -4.40 7.13
N GLY A 71 -10.42 -5.32 8.11
CA GLY A 71 -11.52 -5.69 9.01
C GLY A 71 -12.44 -6.78 8.46
N THR A 72 -12.38 -7.07 7.16
CA THR A 72 -13.15 -8.14 6.49
C THR A 72 -12.25 -9.24 5.96
N ASN A 73 -11.19 -8.86 5.26
CA ASN A 73 -10.22 -9.74 4.63
C ASN A 73 -8.88 -9.64 5.36
N THR A 74 -8.17 -10.76 5.44
CA THR A 74 -6.80 -10.81 5.95
C THR A 74 -5.90 -11.39 4.88
N GLN A 75 -4.82 -10.68 4.58
CA GLN A 75 -3.78 -11.08 3.66
C GLN A 75 -2.47 -11.26 4.42
N PHE A 76 -1.72 -12.28 4.02
CA PHE A 76 -0.40 -12.60 4.55
C PHE A 76 0.65 -12.38 3.48
N TYR A 77 1.86 -12.04 3.92
CA TYR A 77 2.98 -11.70 3.06
C TYR A 77 4.19 -12.57 3.34
N LEU A 78 4.87 -12.98 2.27
CA LEU A 78 6.27 -13.40 2.34
C LEU A 78 7.13 -12.23 1.90
N THR A 79 8.12 -11.88 2.72
CA THR A 79 9.09 -10.83 2.39
C THR A 79 10.48 -11.40 2.22
N ASP A 80 11.26 -10.83 1.31
CA ASP A 80 12.69 -11.11 1.21
C ASP A 80 13.48 -10.50 2.39
N SER A 81 14.80 -10.75 2.42
CA SER A 81 15.70 -10.26 3.46
C SER A 81 15.87 -8.73 3.48
N LEU A 82 15.42 -8.02 2.44
CA LEU A 82 15.45 -6.56 2.37
C LEU A 82 14.09 -5.94 2.72
N GLY A 83 13.05 -6.75 2.94
CA GLY A 83 11.71 -6.29 3.31
C GLY A 83 10.73 -6.16 2.14
N SER A 84 11.11 -6.55 0.92
CA SER A 84 10.20 -6.50 -0.24
C SER A 84 9.20 -7.66 -0.16
N VAL A 85 7.90 -7.38 -0.38
CA VAL A 85 6.86 -8.42 -0.41
C VAL A 85 6.93 -9.19 -1.74
N VAL A 86 7.30 -10.46 -1.70
CA VAL A 86 7.47 -11.32 -2.89
C VAL A 86 6.26 -12.21 -3.17
N GLU A 87 5.41 -12.45 -2.16
CA GLU A 87 4.18 -13.23 -2.30
C GLU A 87 3.10 -12.71 -1.35
N THR A 88 1.86 -12.72 -1.82
CA THR A 88 0.66 -12.42 -1.03
C THR A 88 -0.31 -13.59 -1.11
N PHE A 89 -0.84 -14.02 0.03
CA PHE A 89 -1.78 -15.13 0.10
C PHE A 89 -2.87 -14.91 1.17
N THR A 90 -3.95 -15.68 1.07
CA THR A 90 -4.96 -15.81 2.13
C THR A 90 -4.81 -17.17 2.80
N ASN A 91 -5.17 -17.24 4.08
CA ASN A 91 -5.18 -18.49 4.84
C ASN A 91 -6.58 -18.81 5.38
N THR A 92 -7.61 -18.57 4.57
CA THR A 92 -8.98 -18.92 4.92
C THR A 92 -9.12 -20.44 4.94
N ALA A 93 -9.66 -21.01 6.01
CA ALA A 93 -9.82 -22.47 6.13
C ALA A 93 -10.59 -23.04 4.92
N ASN A 94 -10.01 -24.06 4.27
CA ASN A 94 -10.52 -24.69 3.04
C ASN A 94 -10.61 -23.78 1.79
N ALA A 95 -10.08 -22.56 1.86
CA ALA A 95 -10.10 -21.59 0.76
C ALA A 95 -8.81 -20.76 0.69
N ALA A 96 -7.71 -21.28 1.24
CA ALA A 96 -6.40 -20.64 1.17
C ALA A 96 -5.94 -20.56 -0.28
N THR A 97 -5.44 -19.40 -0.69
CA THR A 97 -4.99 -19.17 -2.06
C THR A 97 -3.90 -18.12 -2.12
N VAL A 98 -2.97 -18.30 -3.06
CA VAL A 98 -2.04 -17.26 -3.48
C VAL A 98 -2.82 -16.20 -4.26
N LEU A 99 -2.62 -14.94 -3.93
CA LEU A 99 -3.26 -13.79 -4.57
C LEU A 99 -2.33 -13.12 -5.60
N GLY A 100 -1.02 -13.19 -5.38
CA GLY A 100 -0.04 -12.63 -6.29
C GLY A 100 1.39 -12.88 -5.85
N ASN A 101 2.28 -12.94 -6.84
CA ASN A 101 3.72 -13.07 -6.67
C ASN A 101 4.41 -11.89 -7.37
N GLN A 102 5.49 -11.41 -6.77
CA GLN A 102 6.24 -10.27 -7.29
C GLN A 102 7.74 -10.57 -7.23
N THR A 103 8.43 -10.31 -8.34
CA THR A 103 9.89 -10.34 -8.40
C THR A 103 10.40 -8.92 -8.58
N TYR A 104 11.53 -8.59 -7.94
CA TYR A 104 12.13 -7.26 -7.99
C TYR A 104 13.54 -7.36 -8.58
N GLY A 105 13.88 -6.41 -9.45
CA GLY A 105 15.27 -6.19 -9.82
C GLY A 105 16.06 -5.58 -8.66
N PRO A 106 17.40 -5.51 -8.75
CA PRO A 106 18.25 -4.96 -7.68
C PRO A 106 17.89 -3.53 -7.24
N TRP A 107 17.26 -2.74 -8.13
CA TRP A 107 16.88 -1.36 -7.90
C TRP A 107 15.36 -1.15 -7.77
N GLN A 108 14.61 -2.22 -7.50
CA GLN A 108 13.18 -2.21 -7.19
C GLN A 108 12.15 -1.98 -8.34
N PRO A 109 12.46 -1.94 -9.66
CA PRO A 109 11.39 -2.14 -10.64
C PRO A 109 10.78 -3.52 -10.43
N ALA A 110 9.46 -3.56 -10.26
CA ALA A 110 8.68 -4.77 -10.39
C ALA A 110 9.01 -5.41 -11.76
N LEU A 111 9.59 -6.61 -11.75
CA LEU A 111 9.82 -7.35 -12.98
C LEU A 111 8.48 -7.97 -13.39
N LEU A 112 7.99 -7.54 -14.55
CA LEU A 112 6.84 -8.20 -15.17
C LEU A 112 7.25 -9.60 -15.65
N PRO A 113 6.34 -10.57 -15.65
CA PRO A 113 6.62 -11.87 -16.24
C PRO A 113 7.07 -11.69 -17.70
N GLY A 114 8.34 -12.02 -17.99
CA GLY A 114 8.92 -11.96 -19.34
C GLY A 114 10.06 -10.96 -19.54
N SER A 115 10.43 -10.13 -18.56
CA SER A 115 11.59 -9.23 -18.70
C SER A 115 12.93 -9.92 -18.35
N HIS A 116 13.26 -11.01 -19.05
CA HIS A 116 14.65 -11.47 -19.14
C HIS A 116 15.32 -10.75 -20.31
N GLY A 117 15.83 -9.54 -20.04
CA GLY A 117 16.73 -8.87 -20.97
C GLY A 117 18.10 -9.52 -20.90
N HIS A 118 18.46 -10.31 -21.91
CA HIS A 118 19.85 -10.58 -22.23
C HIS A 118 20.51 -9.27 -22.67
N GLY A 119 21.62 -8.92 -22.03
CA GLY A 119 22.52 -7.82 -22.38
C GLY A 119 23.80 -7.95 -21.58
#